data_AF-A0A938BKL3-F1
#
_entry.id   AF-A0A938BKL3-F1
#
_cell.length_a   1.000
_cell.length_b   1.000
_cell.length_c   1.000
_cell.angle_alpha   90.00
_cell.angle_beta   90.00
_cell.angle_gamma   90.00
#
_symmetry.space_group_name_H-M   'P 1'
#
loop_
_entity.id
_entity.type
_entity.pdbx_description
1 polymer ?
#
loop_
_entity_poly.entity_id
_entity_poly.type
_entity_poly.pdbx_seq_one_letter_code
_entity_poly.pdbx_strand_id
1 'polypeptide(L)'
;MRAIAVTRNVQDLLGKDGRDVPPGHAFSLYFPYWTARWEAAKEEKGSALRGLRELPPNSRKLLRALADRQVDLAVERGALLKVAVAMSPLATGLGMEHPVDNGFAFLSPYGLPYLAGSGVKGVMRRAAEELANGLADEPPADDLTGEDIAVLFGREIEPACRGALVFWDVFPVADTMAVEVMTPHNSDYYTGKAAPHDASQPNPIPFLAVAADADFSFVVECRRALP
;
A
#
# COMPACT_ATOMS: atom_id res chain seq x y z
N MET A 1 -17.39 21.14 -12.41
CA MET A 1 -16.07 20.65 -11.93
C MET A 1 -15.31 21.89 -11.44
N ARG A 2 -14.89 21.93 -10.16
CA ARG A 2 -14.12 23.07 -9.62
C ARG A 2 -12.71 23.06 -10.22
N ALA A 3 -12.10 24.23 -10.41
CA ALA A 3 -10.75 24.34 -10.96
C ALA A 3 -9.73 23.80 -9.96
N ILE A 4 -9.08 22.70 -10.32
CA ILE A 4 -7.93 22.12 -9.59
C ILE A 4 -6.77 23.12 -9.68
N ALA A 5 -5.99 23.30 -8.62
CA ALA A 5 -4.84 24.21 -8.58
C ALA A 5 -3.64 23.71 -9.42
N VAL A 6 -3.85 23.55 -10.72
CA VAL A 6 -2.86 23.20 -11.73
C VAL A 6 -2.92 24.22 -12.87
N THR A 7 -1.92 24.22 -13.75
CA THR A 7 -1.89 25.15 -14.89
C THR A 7 -3.12 24.95 -15.79
N ARG A 8 -3.56 26.02 -16.46
CA ARG A 8 -4.76 26.01 -17.32
C ARG A 8 -4.72 24.89 -18.37
N ASN A 9 -3.56 24.66 -18.99
CA ASN A 9 -3.38 23.59 -19.97
C ASN A 9 -3.66 22.20 -19.37
N VAL A 10 -3.24 21.97 -18.12
CA VAL A 10 -3.51 20.71 -17.41
C VAL A 10 -4.99 20.63 -17.03
N GLN A 11 -5.62 21.73 -16.60
CA GLN A 11 -7.07 21.75 -16.35
C GLN A 11 -7.86 21.39 -17.62
N ASP A 12 -7.47 21.92 -18.78
CA ASP A 12 -8.12 21.65 -20.06
C ASP A 12 -7.95 20.17 -20.48
N LEU A 13 -6.77 19.57 -20.23
CA LEU A 13 -6.52 18.14 -20.46
C LEU A 13 -7.36 17.27 -19.53
N LEU A 14 -7.39 17.58 -18.23
CA LEU A 14 -8.22 16.87 -17.26
C LEU A 14 -9.73 17.02 -17.57
N GLY A 15 -10.16 18.15 -18.13
CA GLY A 15 -11.54 18.34 -18.55
C GLY A 15 -11.95 17.49 -19.77
N LYS A 16 -11.00 17.17 -20.66
CA LYS A 16 -11.23 16.36 -21.88
C LYS A 16 -11.08 14.86 -21.61
N ASP A 17 -9.96 14.48 -20.98
CA ASP A 17 -9.50 13.09 -20.82
C ASP A 17 -9.32 12.67 -19.35
N GLY A 18 -9.77 13.48 -18.39
CA GLY A 18 -9.58 13.22 -16.95
C GLY A 18 -10.19 11.92 -16.44
N ARG A 19 -11.11 11.32 -17.21
CA ARG A 19 -11.73 10.02 -16.89
C ARG A 19 -10.77 8.84 -17.01
N ASP A 20 -9.63 9.01 -17.68
CA ASP A 20 -8.64 7.95 -17.88
C ASP A 20 -7.29 8.20 -17.19
N VAL A 21 -7.24 9.20 -16.30
CA VAL A 21 -6.03 9.52 -15.53
C VAL A 21 -5.79 8.44 -14.47
N PRO A 22 -4.59 7.83 -14.41
CA PRO A 22 -4.28 6.84 -13.39
C PRO A 22 -4.52 7.36 -11.98
N PRO A 23 -5.06 6.52 -11.07
CA PRO A 23 -5.46 6.97 -9.74
C PRO A 23 -4.30 7.55 -8.94
N GLY A 24 -3.08 7.01 -9.09
CA GLY A 24 -1.90 7.57 -8.44
C GLY A 24 -1.51 8.95 -8.95
N HIS A 25 -1.75 9.28 -10.22
CA HIS A 25 -1.54 10.65 -10.71
C HIS A 25 -2.63 11.58 -10.20
N ALA A 26 -3.88 11.13 -10.23
CA ALA A 26 -5.00 11.91 -9.70
C ALA A 26 -4.85 12.16 -8.19
N PHE A 27 -4.31 11.20 -7.44
CA PHE A 27 -4.02 11.30 -6.01
C PHE A 27 -2.77 12.15 -5.73
N SER A 28 -1.62 11.88 -6.37
CA SER A 28 -0.37 12.55 -6.00
C SER A 28 -0.14 13.90 -6.70
N LEU A 29 -0.72 14.12 -7.89
CA LEU A 29 -0.41 15.28 -8.73
C LEU A 29 -1.61 16.21 -8.93
N TYR A 30 -2.81 15.66 -9.06
CA TYR A 30 -4.01 16.41 -9.49
C TYR A 30 -5.11 16.44 -8.43
N PHE A 31 -4.78 16.14 -7.18
CA PHE A 31 -5.77 16.01 -6.13
C PHE A 31 -6.48 17.34 -5.89
N PRO A 32 -7.82 17.38 -5.91
CA PRO A 32 -8.59 18.62 -5.85
C PRO A 32 -8.71 19.15 -4.41
N TYR A 33 -7.58 19.30 -3.72
CA TYR A 33 -7.53 19.84 -2.35
C TYR A 33 -7.33 21.34 -2.31
N TRP A 34 -6.63 21.90 -3.29
CA TRP A 34 -6.33 23.33 -3.34
C TRP A 34 -7.28 24.04 -4.30
N THR A 35 -7.84 25.17 -3.88
CA THR A 35 -8.61 26.05 -4.76
C THR A 35 -7.68 26.79 -5.73
N ALA A 36 -8.24 27.44 -6.75
CA ALA A 36 -7.47 28.31 -7.66
C ALA A 36 -6.75 29.49 -6.96
N ARG A 37 -7.09 29.77 -5.69
CA ARG A 37 -6.42 30.77 -4.83
C ARG A 37 -5.40 30.16 -3.87
N TRP A 38 -5.08 28.87 -4.03
CA TRP A 38 -4.17 28.12 -3.14
C TRP A 38 -4.66 28.00 -1.69
N GLU A 39 -5.98 27.97 -1.50
CA GLU A 39 -6.61 27.74 -0.20
C GLU A 39 -6.99 26.27 -0.04
N ALA A 40 -6.85 25.72 1.17
CA ALA A 40 -7.17 24.33 1.47
C ALA A 40 -8.69 24.08 1.56
N ALA A 41 -9.23 23.21 0.71
CA ALA A 41 -10.62 22.77 0.71
C ALA A 41 -10.85 21.62 1.71
N LYS A 42 -10.64 21.88 3.01
CA LYS A 42 -10.62 20.86 4.07
C LYS A 42 -11.91 20.03 4.17
N GLU A 43 -13.06 20.62 3.90
CA GLU A 43 -14.37 19.94 3.98
C GLU A 43 -14.62 18.96 2.81
N GLU A 44 -13.80 19.03 1.74
CA GLU A 44 -14.01 18.24 0.52
C GLU A 44 -13.10 17.00 0.43
N LYS A 45 -12.18 16.79 1.40
CA LYS A 45 -11.21 15.67 1.40
C LYS A 45 -11.88 14.32 1.10
N GLY A 46 -12.96 13.99 1.81
CA GLY A 46 -13.68 12.73 1.63
C GLY A 46 -14.40 12.62 0.29
N SER A 47 -14.92 13.74 -0.25
CA SER A 47 -15.56 13.75 -1.57
C SER A 47 -14.53 13.56 -2.69
N ALA A 48 -13.39 14.23 -2.57
CA ALA A 48 -12.26 14.10 -3.49
C ALA A 48 -11.73 12.66 -3.53
N LEU A 49 -11.54 12.03 -2.37
CA LEU A 49 -11.13 10.62 -2.28
C LEU A 49 -12.16 9.67 -2.90
N ARG A 50 -13.46 9.92 -2.69
CA ARG A 50 -14.52 9.11 -3.31
C ARG A 50 -14.50 9.19 -4.85
N GLY A 51 -14.05 10.31 -5.41
CA GLY A 51 -13.83 10.46 -6.85
C GLY A 51 -12.71 9.59 -7.42
N LEU A 52 -11.84 9.01 -6.58
CA LEU A 52 -10.73 8.14 -6.96
C LEU A 52 -11.04 6.64 -6.81
N ARG A 53 -12.28 6.29 -6.46
CA ARG A 53 -12.68 4.90 -6.21
C ARG A 53 -12.70 4.04 -7.47
N GLU A 54 -13.04 4.60 -8.60
CA GLU A 54 -13.08 3.85 -9.85
C GLU A 54 -11.68 3.79 -10.46
N LEU A 55 -11.18 2.59 -10.74
CA LEU A 55 -9.96 2.43 -11.52
C LEU A 55 -10.30 2.61 -13.01
N PRO A 56 -9.66 3.57 -13.71
CA PRO A 56 -9.93 3.77 -15.13
C PRO A 56 -9.66 2.52 -15.98
N PRO A 57 -10.35 2.34 -17.11
CA PRO A 57 -10.20 1.16 -17.96
C PRO A 57 -8.75 0.87 -18.36
N ASN A 58 -7.96 1.90 -18.72
CA ASN A 58 -6.57 1.69 -19.09
C ASN A 58 -5.68 1.34 -17.90
N SER A 59 -5.94 1.89 -16.72
CA SER A 59 -5.25 1.49 -15.49
C SER A 59 -5.53 0.03 -15.13
N ARG A 60 -6.79 -0.43 -15.24
CA ARG A 60 -7.17 -1.83 -15.00
C ARG A 60 -6.50 -2.77 -15.99
N LYS A 61 -6.50 -2.41 -17.28
CA LYS A 61 -5.82 -3.18 -18.33
C LYS A 61 -4.31 -3.28 -18.07
N LEU A 62 -3.67 -2.17 -17.72
CA LEU A 62 -2.23 -2.14 -17.44
C LEU A 62 -1.88 -2.94 -16.19
N LEU A 63 -2.67 -2.81 -15.12
CA LEU A 63 -2.50 -3.53 -13.86
C LEU A 63 -2.60 -5.05 -14.05
N ARG A 64 -3.63 -5.52 -14.78
CA ARG A 64 -3.77 -6.94 -15.15
C ARG A 64 -2.57 -7.41 -15.98
N ALA A 65 -2.23 -6.69 -17.04
CA ALA A 65 -1.11 -7.05 -17.90
C ALA A 65 0.26 -7.04 -17.18
N LEU A 66 0.41 -6.27 -16.10
CA LEU A 66 1.59 -6.28 -15.25
C LEU A 66 1.60 -7.50 -14.33
N ALA A 67 0.48 -7.79 -13.68
CA ALA A 67 0.31 -8.95 -12.81
C ALA A 67 0.46 -10.28 -13.59
N ASP A 68 -0.14 -10.40 -14.78
CA ASP A 68 -0.03 -11.58 -15.64
C ASP A 68 1.43 -11.85 -16.01
N ARG A 69 2.17 -10.82 -16.45
CA ARG A 69 3.60 -10.93 -16.76
C ARG A 69 4.42 -11.34 -15.53
N GLN A 70 4.04 -10.86 -14.35
CA GLN A 70 4.72 -11.23 -13.11
C GLN A 70 4.51 -12.71 -12.79
N VAL A 71 3.29 -13.22 -12.97
CA VAL A 71 2.96 -14.63 -12.80
C VAL A 71 3.73 -15.51 -13.80
N ASP A 72 3.74 -15.14 -15.08
CA ASP A 72 4.48 -15.87 -16.12
C ASP A 72 5.98 -15.96 -15.78
N LEU A 73 6.57 -14.83 -15.37
CA LEU A 73 7.98 -14.77 -14.99
C LEU A 73 8.28 -15.57 -13.71
N ALA A 74 7.35 -15.60 -12.76
CA ALA A 74 7.47 -16.38 -11.54
C ALA A 74 7.50 -17.89 -11.86
N VAL A 75 6.61 -18.33 -12.75
CA VAL A 75 6.56 -19.73 -13.23
C VAL A 75 7.84 -20.09 -13.97
N GLU A 76 8.29 -19.25 -14.90
CA GLU A 76 9.54 -19.46 -15.65
C GLU A 76 10.76 -19.61 -14.72
N ARG A 77 10.79 -18.82 -13.64
CA ARG A 77 11.87 -18.85 -12.65
C ARG A 77 11.75 -19.96 -11.61
N GLY A 78 10.68 -20.74 -11.61
CA GLY A 78 10.40 -21.72 -10.54
C GLY A 78 10.26 -21.06 -9.17
N ALA A 79 9.81 -19.82 -9.12
CA ALA A 79 9.55 -19.11 -7.88
C ALA A 79 8.29 -19.67 -7.20
N LEU A 80 8.21 -19.52 -5.87
CA LEU A 80 6.98 -19.78 -5.14
C LEU A 80 5.95 -18.71 -5.52
N LEU A 81 4.82 -19.16 -6.07
CA LEU A 81 3.67 -18.31 -6.38
C LEU A 81 2.50 -18.68 -5.46
N LYS A 82 2.00 -17.71 -4.71
CA LYS A 82 0.78 -17.88 -3.89
C LYS A 82 -0.25 -16.82 -4.27
N VAL A 83 -1.39 -17.28 -4.74
CA VAL A 83 -2.55 -16.42 -5.01
C VAL A 83 -3.41 -16.30 -3.76
N ALA A 84 -3.90 -15.10 -3.48
CA ALA A 84 -4.84 -14.82 -2.40
C ALA A 84 -5.84 -13.74 -2.83
N VAL A 85 -6.95 -13.65 -2.11
CA VAL A 85 -7.99 -12.63 -2.30
C VAL A 85 -8.09 -11.81 -1.02
N ALA A 86 -8.20 -10.50 -1.15
CA ALA A 86 -8.36 -9.61 0.00
C ALA A 86 -9.75 -9.79 0.64
N MET A 87 -9.80 -10.22 1.91
CA MET A 87 -11.07 -10.32 2.65
C MET A 87 -11.59 -8.97 3.16
N SER A 88 -10.74 -7.96 3.19
CA SER A 88 -11.07 -6.60 3.63
C SER A 88 -10.28 -5.59 2.81
N PRO A 89 -10.67 -4.30 2.83
CA PRO A 89 -9.87 -3.25 2.22
C PRO A 89 -8.43 -3.23 2.76
N LEU A 90 -7.47 -3.08 1.84
CA LEU A 90 -6.05 -3.09 2.17
C LEU A 90 -5.46 -1.69 1.94
N ALA A 91 -4.92 -1.10 3.01
CA ALA A 91 -4.15 0.13 2.92
C ALA A 91 -2.65 -0.17 2.84
N THR A 92 -1.94 0.60 2.02
CA THR A 92 -0.48 0.51 1.83
C THR A 92 0.07 1.92 1.69
N GLY A 93 1.24 2.19 2.29
CA GLY A 93 1.86 3.51 2.19
C GLY A 93 1.15 4.62 2.97
N LEU A 94 0.41 4.29 4.04
CA LEU A 94 -0.31 5.28 4.86
C LEU A 94 0.60 6.40 5.41
N GLY A 95 1.86 6.07 5.70
CA GLY A 95 2.84 7.03 6.20
C GLY A 95 3.43 7.98 5.14
N MET A 96 3.02 7.88 3.87
CA MET A 96 3.48 8.82 2.86
C MET A 96 2.76 10.16 2.96
N GLU A 97 3.49 11.24 2.70
CA GLU A 97 2.94 12.59 2.78
C GLU A 97 1.84 12.81 1.74
N HIS A 98 0.68 13.29 2.20
CA HIS A 98 -0.41 13.66 1.33
C HIS A 98 -1.32 14.71 2.01
N PRO A 99 -1.97 15.63 1.25
CA PRO A 99 -2.84 16.65 1.84
C PRO A 99 -4.06 16.13 2.64
N VAL A 100 -4.43 14.86 2.48
CA VAL A 100 -5.47 14.19 3.28
C VAL A 100 -4.92 13.47 4.52
N ASP A 101 -3.70 13.82 4.94
CA ASP A 101 -2.99 13.32 6.12
C ASP A 101 -2.47 11.87 5.98
N ASN A 102 -3.19 10.99 5.26
CA ASN A 102 -2.74 9.64 4.94
C ASN A 102 -2.42 9.49 3.45
N GLY A 103 -1.26 8.92 3.15
CA GLY A 103 -0.83 8.58 1.80
C GLY A 103 -1.37 7.24 1.30
N PHE A 104 -1.01 6.90 0.07
CA PHE A 104 -1.24 5.58 -0.50
C PHE A 104 -0.13 5.21 -1.50
N ALA A 105 0.33 3.96 -1.49
CA ALA A 105 1.41 3.47 -2.37
C ALA A 105 0.97 3.23 -3.81
N PHE A 106 1.45 4.09 -4.70
CA PHE A 106 1.30 3.95 -6.14
C PHE A 106 2.65 3.73 -6.83
N LEU A 107 2.69 2.81 -7.78
CA LEU A 107 3.86 2.51 -8.60
C LEU A 107 4.13 3.69 -9.54
N SER A 108 5.22 4.40 -9.31
CA SER A 108 5.68 5.47 -10.20
C SER A 108 6.46 4.90 -11.39
N PRO A 109 6.29 5.41 -12.63
CA PRO A 109 5.46 6.55 -13.02
C PRO A 109 4.04 6.17 -13.45
N TYR A 110 3.57 4.94 -13.23
CA TYR A 110 2.31 4.43 -13.80
C TYR A 110 1.05 4.82 -13.02
N GLY A 111 1.18 5.17 -11.74
CA GLY A 111 0.05 5.53 -10.88
C GLY A 111 -0.86 4.35 -10.53
N LEU A 112 -0.34 3.12 -10.53
CA LEU A 112 -1.08 1.89 -10.20
C LEU A 112 -0.89 1.53 -8.72
N PRO A 113 -1.91 0.98 -8.03
CA PRO A 113 -1.74 0.54 -6.66
C PRO A 113 -0.71 -0.59 -6.58
N TYR A 114 0.12 -0.61 -5.53
CA TYR A 114 1.05 -1.71 -5.28
C TYR A 114 1.33 -1.87 -3.78
N LEU A 115 1.67 -3.10 -3.39
CA LEU A 115 2.21 -3.41 -2.08
C LEU A 115 3.70 -3.74 -2.24
N ALA A 116 4.55 -3.00 -1.52
CA ALA A 116 6.00 -3.20 -1.62
C ALA A 116 6.40 -4.59 -1.13
N GLY A 117 7.29 -5.27 -1.87
CA GLY A 117 7.83 -6.57 -1.52
C GLY A 117 8.63 -6.54 -0.22
N SER A 118 9.19 -5.38 0.15
CA SER A 118 9.80 -5.15 1.47
C SER A 118 8.79 -5.26 2.62
N GLY A 119 7.55 -4.79 2.42
CA GLY A 119 6.46 -4.94 3.38
C GLY A 119 6.07 -6.41 3.55
N VAL A 120 5.92 -7.14 2.44
CA VAL A 120 5.66 -8.59 2.46
C VAL A 120 6.79 -9.34 3.17
N LYS A 121 8.04 -9.04 2.83
CA LYS A 121 9.23 -9.61 3.47
C LYS A 121 9.24 -9.34 4.97
N GLY A 122 8.89 -8.12 5.39
CA GLY A 122 8.83 -7.74 6.80
C GLY A 122 7.79 -8.55 7.57
N VAL A 123 6.57 -8.67 7.05
CA VAL A 123 5.50 -9.47 7.67
C VAL A 123 5.90 -10.94 7.75
N MET A 124 6.42 -11.51 6.66
CA MET A 124 6.86 -12.91 6.64
C MET A 124 8.02 -13.18 7.59
N ARG A 125 8.96 -12.25 7.71
CA ARG A 125 10.06 -12.34 8.67
C ARG A 125 9.53 -12.35 10.11
N ARG A 126 8.59 -11.46 10.45
CA ARG A 126 7.99 -11.42 11.78
C ARG A 126 7.21 -12.68 12.10
N ALA A 127 6.41 -13.17 11.16
CA ALA A 127 5.70 -14.44 11.32
C ALA A 127 6.68 -15.61 11.55
N ALA A 128 7.80 -15.66 10.82
CA ALA A 128 8.84 -16.67 11.03
C ALA A 128 9.49 -16.55 12.42
N GLU A 129 9.79 -15.33 12.88
CA GLU A 129 10.33 -15.08 14.22
C GLU A 129 9.33 -15.46 15.32
N GLU A 130 8.03 -15.21 15.14
CA GLU A 130 6.98 -15.64 16.07
C GLU A 130 6.86 -17.16 16.13
N LEU A 131 6.88 -17.85 14.98
CA LEU A 131 6.87 -19.31 14.94
C LEU A 131 8.11 -19.91 15.61
N ALA A 132 9.30 -19.35 15.40
CA ALA A 132 10.54 -19.85 16.00
C ALA A 132 10.67 -19.58 17.51
N ASN A 133 10.01 -18.54 18.02
CA ASN A 133 10.04 -18.20 19.45
C ASN A 133 8.83 -18.73 20.23
N GLY A 134 7.80 -19.20 19.53
CA GLY A 134 6.50 -19.51 20.10
C GLY A 134 5.65 -18.27 20.35
N LEU A 135 4.33 -18.48 20.38
CA LEU A 135 3.34 -17.48 20.77
C LEU A 135 2.81 -17.81 22.17
N ALA A 136 2.05 -16.90 22.78
CA ALA A 136 1.58 -17.05 24.16
C ALA A 136 0.92 -18.42 24.45
N ASP A 137 0.21 -18.97 23.46
CA ASP A 137 -0.54 -20.24 23.58
C ASP A 137 -0.01 -21.35 22.65
N GLU A 138 1.10 -21.12 21.92
CA GLU A 138 1.65 -22.07 20.95
C GLU A 138 3.16 -22.25 21.15
N PRO A 139 3.65 -23.50 21.32
CA PRO A 139 5.08 -23.73 21.48
C PRO A 139 5.85 -23.34 20.21
N PRO A 140 7.16 -23.06 20.32
CA PRO A 140 8.04 -22.86 19.17
C PRO A 140 7.93 -24.00 18.14
N ALA A 141 8.03 -23.67 16.86
CA ALA A 141 8.15 -24.65 15.80
C ALA A 141 9.51 -25.38 15.89
N ASP A 142 9.49 -26.71 15.89
CA ASP A 142 10.70 -27.54 16.03
C ASP A 142 11.65 -27.44 14.81
N ASP A 143 11.15 -27.00 13.66
CA ASP A 143 11.83 -27.03 12.36
C ASP A 143 12.29 -25.65 11.85
N LEU A 144 12.19 -24.60 12.67
CA LEU A 144 12.57 -23.25 12.29
C LEU A 144 13.40 -22.58 13.38
N THR A 145 14.70 -22.41 13.12
CA THR A 145 15.63 -21.75 14.05
C THR A 145 15.88 -20.29 13.69
N GLY A 146 16.44 -19.54 14.64
CA GLY A 146 16.91 -18.17 14.38
C GLY A 146 17.98 -18.08 13.29
N GLU A 147 18.81 -19.12 13.11
CA GLU A 147 19.81 -19.14 12.04
C GLU A 147 19.16 -19.41 10.68
N ASP A 148 18.14 -20.26 10.62
CA ASP A 148 17.35 -20.45 9.38
C ASP A 148 16.71 -19.12 8.95
N ILE A 149 16.14 -18.37 9.89
CA ILE A 149 15.57 -17.05 9.62
C ILE A 149 16.65 -16.08 9.11
N ALA A 150 17.83 -16.09 9.72
CA ALA A 150 18.95 -15.24 9.27
C ALA A 150 19.37 -15.59 7.83
N VAL A 151 19.47 -16.88 7.48
CA VAL A 151 19.79 -17.33 6.12
C VAL A 151 18.70 -16.95 5.13
N LEU A 152 17.42 -17.09 5.50
CA LEU A 152 16.29 -16.80 4.61
C LEU A 152 16.09 -15.30 4.38
N PHE A 153 16.16 -14.47 5.43
CA PHE A 153 15.81 -13.05 5.37
C PHE A 153 17.02 -12.10 5.37
N GLY A 154 18.17 -12.58 5.81
CA GLY A 154 19.41 -11.82 5.98
C GLY A 154 19.58 -11.30 7.41
N ARG A 155 20.84 -10.98 7.75
CA ARG A 155 21.25 -10.41 9.04
C ARG A 155 22.25 -9.29 8.80
N GLU A 156 22.07 -8.18 9.52
CA GLU A 156 22.95 -7.01 9.42
C GLU A 156 24.12 -7.06 10.43
N ILE A 157 24.01 -7.88 11.46
CA ILE A 157 25.01 -8.05 12.53
C ILE A 157 26.02 -9.15 12.13
N GLU A 158 27.30 -8.91 12.42
CA GLU A 158 28.39 -9.81 12.09
C GLU A 158 28.21 -11.25 12.66
N PRO A 159 28.39 -12.31 11.86
CA PRO A 159 28.67 -12.26 10.42
C PRO A 159 27.42 -11.83 9.63
N ALA A 160 27.53 -10.70 8.92
CA ALA A 160 26.45 -10.14 8.14
C ALA A 160 26.17 -11.03 6.91
N CYS A 161 24.91 -11.25 6.58
CA CYS A 161 24.54 -12.11 5.47
C CYS A 161 23.36 -11.56 4.68
N ARG A 162 23.41 -11.75 3.36
CA ARG A 162 22.27 -11.48 2.47
C ARG A 162 21.28 -12.63 2.58
N GLY A 163 20.00 -12.30 2.77
CA GLY A 163 18.93 -13.30 2.76
C GLY A 163 18.77 -14.01 1.43
N ALA A 164 18.48 -15.31 1.47
CA ALA A 164 18.22 -16.16 0.31
C ALA A 164 16.89 -15.82 -0.38
N LEU A 165 15.88 -15.35 0.38
CA LEU A 165 14.55 -15.05 -0.16
C LEU A 165 14.48 -13.65 -0.77
N VAL A 166 13.96 -13.58 -1.99
CA VAL A 166 13.64 -12.36 -2.72
C VAL A 166 12.13 -12.26 -2.86
N PHE A 167 11.55 -11.23 -2.25
CA PHE A 167 10.12 -10.93 -2.30
C PHE A 167 9.87 -9.88 -3.36
N TRP A 168 9.01 -10.18 -4.32
CA TRP A 168 8.65 -9.22 -5.37
C TRP A 168 7.56 -8.27 -4.86
N ASP A 169 7.47 -7.08 -5.45
CA ASP A 169 6.33 -6.19 -5.23
C ASP A 169 5.03 -6.88 -5.68
N VAL A 170 3.92 -6.59 -5.02
CA VAL A 170 2.63 -7.23 -5.31
C VAL A 170 1.71 -6.20 -5.96
N PHE A 171 1.10 -6.60 -7.07
CA PHE A 171 0.16 -5.77 -7.82
C PHE A 171 -1.28 -6.24 -7.58
N PRO A 172 -2.04 -5.56 -6.71
CA PRO A 172 -3.41 -5.95 -6.39
C PRO A 172 -4.32 -5.73 -7.59
N VAL A 173 -4.78 -6.80 -8.22
CA VAL A 173 -5.73 -6.71 -9.33
C VAL A 173 -7.12 -6.47 -8.77
N ALA A 174 -7.58 -5.23 -8.88
CA ALA A 174 -8.89 -4.78 -8.42
C ALA A 174 -9.61 -4.00 -9.52
N ASP A 175 -10.95 -3.98 -9.48
CA ASP A 175 -11.75 -3.07 -10.30
C ASP A 175 -11.96 -1.70 -9.65
N THR A 176 -11.86 -1.63 -8.31
CA THR A 176 -12.09 -0.40 -7.54
C THR A 176 -11.13 -0.24 -6.37
N MET A 177 -10.96 1.01 -5.94
CA MET A 177 -10.39 1.43 -4.67
C MET A 177 -11.52 1.68 -3.66
N ALA A 178 -11.21 1.56 -2.38
CA ALA A 178 -12.09 1.90 -1.26
C ALA A 178 -11.65 3.21 -0.60
N VAL A 179 -12.61 3.88 0.05
CA VAL A 179 -12.32 4.99 0.97
C VAL A 179 -12.73 4.54 2.35
N GLU A 180 -11.75 4.38 3.23
CA GLU A 180 -11.92 4.00 4.62
C GLU A 180 -11.79 5.22 5.52
N VAL A 181 -12.19 5.10 6.79
CA VAL A 181 -12.15 6.19 7.77
C VAL A 181 -11.49 5.70 9.05
N MET A 182 -10.43 6.40 9.49
CA MET A 182 -9.89 6.23 10.83
C MET A 182 -10.44 7.31 11.77
N THR A 183 -10.77 6.94 13.00
CA THR A 183 -11.26 7.87 14.03
C THR A 183 -10.34 7.83 15.25
N PRO A 184 -9.15 8.46 15.22
CA PRO A 184 -8.30 8.55 16.40
C PRO A 184 -9.05 9.26 17.54
N HIS A 185 -9.08 8.61 18.71
CA HIS A 185 -9.73 9.14 19.90
C HIS A 185 -8.77 9.94 20.79
N ASN A 186 -7.44 9.73 20.74
CA ASN A 186 -6.51 10.31 21.73
C ASN A 186 -5.52 11.35 21.18
N SER A 187 -5.94 12.14 20.19
CA SER A 187 -5.08 13.14 19.52
C SER A 187 -4.38 14.12 20.48
N ASP A 188 -5.08 14.55 21.54
CA ASP A 188 -4.56 15.50 22.53
C ASP A 188 -3.54 14.89 23.50
N TYR A 189 -3.65 13.58 23.78
CA TYR A 189 -2.64 12.84 24.54
C TYR A 189 -1.36 12.68 23.73
N TYR A 190 -1.48 12.23 22.49
CA TYR A 190 -0.32 12.04 21.60
C TYR A 190 0.40 13.35 21.24
N THR A 191 -0.29 14.49 21.31
CA THR A 191 0.32 15.81 21.11
C THR A 191 0.76 16.49 22.41
N GLY A 192 0.69 15.80 23.55
CA GLY A 192 1.15 16.29 24.85
C GLY A 192 0.31 17.43 25.44
N LYS A 193 -0.92 17.62 24.96
CA LYS A 193 -1.81 18.71 25.38
C LYS A 193 -2.70 18.33 26.57
N ALA A 194 -3.01 17.05 26.74
CA ALA A 194 -3.85 16.56 27.83
C ALA A 194 -3.47 15.13 28.25
N ALA A 195 -3.87 14.73 29.46
CA ALA A 195 -3.83 13.33 29.88
C ALA A 195 -4.85 12.50 29.08
N PRO A 196 -4.62 11.19 28.85
CA PRO A 196 -5.53 10.36 28.08
C PRO A 196 -6.84 10.21 28.85
N HIS A 197 -7.97 10.49 28.19
CA HIS A 197 -9.29 10.31 28.76
C HIS A 197 -10.28 9.87 27.67
N ASP A 198 -11.21 8.96 27.99
CA ASP A 198 -12.15 8.36 27.02
C ASP A 198 -13.26 9.30 26.50
N ALA A 199 -13.16 10.61 26.74
CA ALA A 199 -14.21 11.59 26.43
C ALA A 199 -13.83 12.57 25.30
N SER A 200 -12.72 12.34 24.62
CA SER A 200 -12.29 13.11 23.46
C SER A 200 -13.13 12.77 22.23
N GLN A 201 -13.52 13.80 21.48
CA GLN A 201 -14.32 13.64 20.26
C GLN A 201 -13.48 12.96 19.17
N PRO A 202 -14.01 11.94 18.47
CA PRO A 202 -13.31 11.32 17.35
C PRO A 202 -13.10 12.33 16.22
N ASN A 203 -11.92 12.32 15.61
CA ASN A 203 -11.65 13.11 14.40
C ASN A 203 -11.63 12.19 13.17
N PRO A 204 -12.69 12.11 12.35
CA PRO A 204 -12.73 11.23 11.19
C PRO A 204 -11.74 11.67 10.12
N ILE A 205 -10.79 10.79 9.79
CA ILE A 205 -9.79 11.02 8.74
C ILE A 205 -10.00 9.97 7.64
N PRO A 206 -10.55 10.35 6.47
CA PRO A 206 -10.73 9.43 5.37
C PRO A 206 -9.38 9.14 4.68
N PHE A 207 -9.17 7.91 4.23
CA PHE A 207 -7.98 7.48 3.49
C PHE A 207 -8.33 6.50 2.38
N LEU A 208 -7.43 6.36 1.40
CA LEU A 208 -7.60 5.46 0.27
C LEU A 208 -7.09 4.06 0.61
N ALA A 209 -7.77 3.04 0.11
CA ALA A 209 -7.37 1.64 0.22
C ALA A 209 -7.67 0.89 -1.08
N VAL A 210 -7.01 -0.25 -1.31
CA VAL A 210 -7.50 -1.23 -2.29
C VAL A 210 -8.80 -1.81 -1.73
N ALA A 211 -9.83 -1.99 -2.57
CA ALA A 211 -11.07 -2.62 -2.12
C ALA A 211 -10.86 -4.09 -1.73
N ALA A 212 -11.80 -4.64 -0.94
CA ALA A 212 -11.91 -6.08 -0.74
C ALA A 212 -12.15 -6.79 -2.09
N ASP A 213 -12.00 -8.11 -2.09
CA ASP A 213 -12.14 -9.00 -3.25
C ASP A 213 -11.10 -8.76 -4.37
N ALA A 214 -10.08 -7.94 -4.11
CA ALA A 214 -8.94 -7.78 -4.99
C ALA A 214 -8.04 -9.02 -4.98
N ASP A 215 -7.55 -9.42 -6.15
CA ASP A 215 -6.64 -10.55 -6.31
C ASP A 215 -5.18 -10.13 -6.08
N PHE A 216 -4.44 -10.96 -5.35
CA PHE A 216 -3.03 -10.76 -5.05
C PHE A 216 -2.22 -11.99 -5.50
N SER A 217 -1.12 -11.74 -6.20
CA SER A 217 -0.13 -12.76 -6.55
C SER A 217 1.16 -12.49 -5.80
N PHE A 218 1.43 -13.27 -4.75
CA PHE A 218 2.66 -13.19 -3.97
C PHE A 218 3.73 -14.07 -4.61
N VAL A 219 4.87 -13.48 -4.96
CA VAL A 219 6.00 -14.18 -5.55
C VAL A 219 7.20 -14.12 -4.62
N VAL A 220 7.74 -15.29 -4.29
CA VAL A 220 8.97 -15.45 -3.50
C VAL A 220 9.95 -16.30 -4.29
N GLU A 221 11.08 -15.71 -4.65
CA GLU A 221 12.18 -16.40 -5.32
C GLU A 221 13.23 -16.78 -4.28
N CYS A 222 13.64 -18.05 -4.25
CA CYS A 222 14.78 -18.49 -3.45
C CYS A 222 16.05 -18.39 -4.29
N ARG A 223 16.91 -17.42 -3.98
CA ARG A 223 18.24 -17.31 -4.57
C ARG A 223 19.22 -17.95 -3.61
N ARG A 224 19.94 -18.96 -4.09
CA ARG A 224 21.05 -19.56 -3.34
C ARG A 224 21.94 -18.45 -2.80
N ALA A 225 22.20 -18.44 -1.50
CA ALA A 225 23.15 -17.51 -0.90
C ALA A 225 24.47 -17.67 -1.65
N LEU A 226 25.00 -16.57 -2.19
CA LEU A 226 26.35 -16.59 -2.74
C LEU A 226 27.29 -16.74 -1.53
N PRO A 227 28.31 -17.63 -1.61
CA PRO A 227 29.28 -17.81 -0.54
C PRO A 227 30.03 -16.52 -0.21
#